data_AF-A0A2W1BQP8-F1
#
_entry.id   AF-A0A2W1BQP8-F1
#
_cell.length_a   1.000
_cell.length_b   1.000
_cell.length_c   1.000
_cell.angle_alpha   90.00
_cell.angle_beta   90.00
_cell.angle_gamma   90.00
#
_symmetry.space_group_name_H-M   'P 1'
#
loop_
_entity.id
_entity.type
_entity.pdbx_description
1 polymer ?
#
loop_
_entity_poly.entity_id
_entity_poly.type
_entity_poly.pdbx_seq_one_letter_code
_entity_poly.pdbx_strand_id
1 'polypeptide(L)'
;MEFQLEEKIPSYRNTNKRRGEEQIFNTLKIIIKIEYFVGIFRFTLLNEKLSRPNWRMKSISIFIITISVVWFFSFAAYNLELPSVDDVTSYKFMNLICIIFMFLQFFASASTTFTFNTSNICIISMLAKVDTMLKVEILSNFYKKCSLNTYIYLTFVIATQILISIIDILTVRISWAITAGILDFVQRLEIAAFCSYVDLLKCRLNIINRLLKTFVDDQEKKATAALTIEFRSGIIENFSFIGQFRENNTKIRDLAKIYVMIGQICSKVNEIFNMQILTILIPLYL
;
A
#
# COMPACT_ATOMS: atom_id res chain seq x y z
N MET A 1 29.07 -1.57 41.42
CA MET A 1 29.47 -1.40 40.01
C MET A 1 28.36 -1.98 39.14
N GLU A 2 27.19 -1.37 39.25
CA GLU A 2 25.98 -1.60 38.45
C GLU A 2 25.54 -0.21 37.98
N PHE A 3 24.83 -0.11 36.86
CA PHE A 3 24.54 1.09 36.07
C PHE A 3 25.57 1.42 34.99
N GLN A 4 25.48 0.71 33.85
CA GLN A 4 25.69 1.24 32.49
C GLN A 4 24.93 0.43 31.41
N LEU A 5 23.96 -0.41 31.77
CA LEU A 5 23.25 -1.29 30.81
C LEU A 5 21.95 -0.69 30.27
N GLU A 6 21.39 0.36 30.88
CA GLU A 6 20.11 0.94 30.44
C GLU A 6 20.22 1.99 29.32
N GLU A 7 21.38 2.60 29.09
CA GLU A 7 21.50 3.70 28.11
C GLU A 7 21.76 3.23 26.66
N LYS A 8 22.25 2.00 26.45
CA LYS A 8 22.48 1.44 25.09
C LYS A 8 21.23 0.83 24.43
N ILE A 9 20.23 0.45 25.21
CA ILE A 9 18.99 -0.17 24.74
C ILE A 9 18.10 0.80 23.90
N PRO A 10 17.91 2.09 24.24
CA PRO A 10 17.08 2.99 23.43
C PRO A 10 17.68 3.31 22.06
N SER A 11 19.01 3.35 21.95
CA SER A 11 19.72 3.60 20.68
C SER A 11 19.54 2.44 19.69
N TYR A 12 19.79 1.20 20.14
CA TYR A 12 19.67 0.00 19.29
C TYR A 12 18.23 -0.31 18.86
N ARG A 13 17.25 -0.04 19.75
CA ARG A 13 15.83 -0.25 19.44
C ARG A 13 15.30 0.75 18.40
N ASN A 14 15.82 1.98 18.41
CA ASN A 14 15.47 3.01 17.44
C ASN A 14 16.11 2.77 16.07
N THR A 15 17.33 2.24 15.99
CA THR A 15 17.99 1.95 14.71
C THR A 15 17.31 0.80 13.96
N ASN A 16 16.94 -0.31 14.62
CA ASN A 16 16.22 -1.40 13.96
C ASN A 16 14.81 -0.99 13.52
N LYS A 17 14.10 -0.19 14.33
CA LYS A 17 12.79 0.35 13.93
C LYS A 17 12.89 1.21 12.66
N ARG A 18 13.90 2.09 12.59
CA ARG A 18 14.15 2.95 11.41
C ARG A 18 14.46 2.11 10.17
N ARG A 19 15.28 1.07 10.31
CA ARG A 19 15.64 0.17 9.21
C ARG A 19 14.44 -0.58 8.63
N GLY A 20 13.53 -1.06 9.49
CA GLY A 20 12.30 -1.72 9.05
C GLY A 20 11.34 -0.78 8.31
N GLU A 21 11.14 0.44 8.83
CA GLU A 21 10.32 1.46 8.16
C GLU A 21 10.90 1.83 6.79
N GLU A 22 12.22 1.95 6.67
CA GLU A 22 12.92 2.22 5.41
C GLU A 22 12.79 1.08 4.39
N GLN A 23 12.88 -0.18 4.83
CA GLN A 23 12.72 -1.34 3.95
C GLN A 23 11.30 -1.43 3.37
N ILE A 24 10.28 -1.17 4.18
CA ILE A 24 8.89 -1.11 3.72
C ILE A 24 8.70 0.08 2.77
N PHE A 25 9.26 1.25 3.11
CA PHE A 25 9.22 2.42 2.25
C PHE A 25 9.86 2.13 0.88
N ASN A 26 11.04 1.50 0.86
CA ASN A 26 11.74 1.13 -0.37
C ASN A 26 10.93 0.15 -1.24
N THR A 27 10.11 -0.69 -0.62
CA THR A 27 9.18 -1.59 -1.32
C THR A 27 8.08 -0.82 -2.06
N LEU A 28 7.56 0.24 -1.44
CA LEU A 28 6.50 1.09 -2.00
C LEU A 28 7.01 2.30 -2.80
N LYS A 29 8.33 2.51 -2.83
CA LYS A 29 8.99 3.71 -3.36
C LYS A 29 8.54 4.08 -4.76
N ILE A 30 8.35 3.09 -5.63
CA ILE A 30 7.96 3.35 -7.01
C ILE A 30 6.54 3.89 -7.11
N ILE A 31 5.59 3.34 -6.35
CA ILE A 31 4.21 3.81 -6.28
C ILE A 31 4.18 5.22 -5.73
N ILE A 32 4.88 5.47 -4.62
CA ILE A 32 4.95 6.79 -3.98
C ILE A 32 5.51 7.84 -4.95
N LYS A 33 6.54 7.51 -5.74
CA LYS A 33 7.09 8.42 -6.75
C LYS A 33 6.07 8.80 -7.82
N ILE A 34 5.27 7.84 -8.28
CA ILE A 34 4.24 8.09 -9.29
C ILE A 34 3.09 8.89 -8.68
N GLU A 35 2.67 8.56 -7.45
CA GLU A 35 1.67 9.33 -6.71
C GLU A 35 2.11 10.80 -6.56
N TYR A 36 3.37 11.04 -6.24
CA TYR A 36 3.92 12.40 -6.14
C TYR A 36 3.87 13.16 -7.46
N PHE A 37 4.09 12.46 -8.58
CA PHE A 37 4.02 13.06 -9.92
C PHE A 37 2.60 13.54 -10.25
N VAL A 38 1.58 12.81 -9.80
CA VAL A 38 0.16 13.20 -9.98
C VAL A 38 -0.39 14.07 -8.84
N GLY A 39 0.46 14.49 -7.90
CA GLY A 39 0.08 15.40 -6.81
C GLY A 39 -0.56 14.73 -5.59
N ILE A 40 -0.45 13.40 -5.44
CA ILE A 40 -0.91 12.65 -4.28
C ILE A 40 0.27 12.44 -3.31
N PHE A 41 0.26 13.10 -2.16
CA PHE A 41 1.36 13.03 -1.18
C PHE A 41 0.93 12.37 0.13
N ARG A 42 1.13 11.05 0.28
CA ARG A 42 0.66 10.30 1.47
C ARG A 42 1.56 10.36 2.70
N PHE A 43 2.87 10.39 2.50
CA PHE A 43 3.89 10.50 3.55
C PHE A 43 5.24 10.75 2.90
N THR A 44 6.17 11.39 3.62
CA THR A 44 7.51 11.72 3.13
C THR A 44 8.55 11.11 4.06
N LEU A 45 9.62 10.56 3.47
CA LEU A 45 10.79 10.13 4.23
C LEU A 45 11.78 11.30 4.32
N LEU A 46 11.90 11.91 5.50
CA LEU A 46 12.84 13.01 5.75
C LEU A 46 13.82 12.57 6.85
N ASN A 47 15.12 12.56 6.55
CA ASN A 47 16.17 12.10 7.46
C ASN A 47 15.88 10.70 8.05
N GLU A 48 15.54 9.74 7.19
CA GLU A 48 15.19 8.35 7.56
C GLU A 48 13.97 8.22 8.48
N LYS A 49 13.21 9.31 8.68
CA LYS A 49 11.99 9.31 9.49
C LYS A 49 10.78 9.55 8.60
N LEU A 50 9.77 8.70 8.75
CA LEU A 50 8.46 8.93 8.15
C LEU A 50 7.85 10.18 8.80
N SER A 51 7.61 11.19 7.98
CA SER A 51 7.02 12.45 8.37
C SER A 51 5.79 12.75 7.54
N ARG A 52 4.95 13.63 8.08
CA ARG A 52 3.79 14.15 7.36
C ARG A 52 4.26 15.03 6.19
N PRO A 53 3.48 15.10 5.09
CA PRO A 53 3.78 16.01 4.00
C PRO A 53 3.87 17.46 4.50
N ASN A 54 4.92 18.16 4.09
CA ASN A 54 5.11 19.57 4.42
C ASN A 54 4.03 20.43 3.75
N TRP A 55 3.74 21.61 4.31
CA TRP A 55 2.76 22.55 3.72
C TRP A 55 3.05 22.87 2.25
N ARG A 56 4.33 22.93 1.86
CA ARG A 56 4.75 23.11 0.45
C ARG A 56 4.22 22.00 -0.47
N MET A 57 4.28 20.74 -0.05
CA MET A 57 3.77 19.61 -0.84
C MET A 57 2.24 19.66 -0.96
N LYS A 58 1.55 20.05 0.12
CA LYS A 58 0.11 20.29 0.07
C LYS A 58 -0.25 21.40 -0.92
N SER A 59 0.50 22.50 -0.91
CA SER A 59 0.32 23.60 -1.87
C SER A 59 0.54 23.14 -3.32
N ILE A 60 1.53 22.30 -3.58
CA ILE A 60 1.77 21.72 -4.92
C ILE A 60 0.59 20.85 -5.35
N SER A 61 0.07 20.01 -4.46
CA SER A 61 -1.11 19.18 -4.74
C SER A 61 -2.33 20.03 -5.06
N ILE A 62 -2.63 21.07 -4.26
CA ILE A 62 -3.72 22.01 -4.51
C ILE A 62 -3.53 22.71 -5.87
N PHE A 63 -2.30 23.09 -6.20
CA PHE A 63 -1.99 23.72 -7.48
C PHE A 63 -2.24 22.77 -8.67
N ILE A 64 -1.80 21.51 -8.58
CA ILE A 64 -2.06 20.48 -9.60
C ILE A 64 -3.58 20.27 -9.77
N ILE A 65 -4.31 20.13 -8.66
CA ILE A 65 -5.77 19.99 -8.71
C ILE A 65 -6.42 21.20 -9.38
N THR A 66 -6.01 22.42 -9.01
CA THR A 66 -6.56 23.66 -9.57
C THR A 66 -6.29 23.76 -11.08
N ILE A 67 -5.10 23.40 -11.54
CA ILE A 67 -4.80 23.34 -12.97
C ILE A 67 -5.72 22.32 -13.66
N SER A 68 -5.88 21.13 -13.08
CA SER A 68 -6.78 20.11 -13.62
C SER A 68 -8.24 20.58 -13.65
N VAL A 69 -8.70 21.31 -12.63
CA VAL A 69 -10.04 21.95 -12.59
C VAL A 69 -10.19 22.92 -13.77
N VAL A 70 -9.28 23.87 -13.89
CA VAL A 70 -9.33 24.93 -14.91
C VAL A 70 -9.26 24.34 -16.31
N TRP A 71 -8.37 23.37 -16.53
CA TRP A 71 -8.28 22.62 -17.78
C TRP A 71 -9.59 21.92 -18.12
N PHE A 72 -10.18 21.23 -17.15
CA PHE A 72 -11.45 20.52 -17.34
C PHE A 72 -12.61 21.48 -17.68
N PHE A 73 -12.79 22.57 -16.93
CA PHE A 73 -13.84 23.54 -17.22
C PHE A 73 -13.64 24.25 -18.56
N SER A 74 -12.39 24.55 -18.92
CA SER A 74 -12.08 25.13 -20.23
C SER A 74 -12.42 24.17 -21.37
N PHE A 75 -12.10 22.89 -21.20
CA PHE A 75 -12.46 21.83 -22.14
C PHE A 75 -13.98 21.63 -22.23
N ALA A 76 -14.67 21.60 -21.09
CA ALA A 76 -16.11 21.45 -21.03
C ALA A 76 -16.80 22.61 -21.74
N ALA A 77 -16.40 23.86 -21.44
CA ALA A 77 -16.92 25.06 -22.09
C ALA A 77 -16.69 25.06 -23.61
N TYR A 78 -15.49 24.71 -24.07
CA TYR A 78 -15.16 24.65 -25.50
C TYR A 78 -15.95 23.56 -26.25
N ASN A 79 -16.22 22.42 -25.64
CA ASN A 79 -17.00 21.35 -26.27
C ASN A 79 -18.52 21.51 -26.08
N LEU A 80 -18.98 22.42 -25.21
CA LEU A 80 -20.39 22.75 -24.99
C LEU A 80 -20.93 23.85 -25.92
N GLU A 81 -20.12 24.45 -26.81
CA GLU A 81 -20.65 25.25 -27.92
C GLU A 81 -21.46 24.33 -28.85
N LEU A 82 -22.77 24.27 -28.57
CA LEU A 82 -23.77 23.37 -29.17
C LEU A 82 -24.29 23.94 -30.49
N PRO A 83 -24.08 23.28 -31.65
CA PRO A 83 -25.09 23.28 -32.68
C PRO A 83 -26.15 22.22 -32.33
N SER A 84 -27.39 22.63 -32.49
CA SER A 84 -28.62 21.91 -32.14
C SER A 84 -28.87 20.63 -32.96
N VAL A 85 -29.62 19.71 -32.33
CA VAL A 85 -30.50 18.66 -32.89
C VAL A 85 -29.90 17.26 -33.15
N ASP A 86 -30.48 16.32 -32.40
CA ASP A 86 -30.71 14.87 -32.54
C ASP A 86 -29.55 13.85 -32.53
N ASP A 87 -29.70 12.85 -31.65
CA ASP A 87 -28.86 11.68 -31.30
C ASP A 87 -27.42 11.89 -30.81
N VAL A 88 -26.72 12.89 -31.32
CA VAL A 88 -25.31 13.18 -30.96
C VAL A 88 -25.18 13.81 -29.56
N THR A 89 -26.29 14.24 -28.95
CA THR A 89 -26.36 14.87 -27.63
C THR A 89 -26.27 13.88 -26.47
N SER A 90 -26.78 12.65 -26.62
CA SER A 90 -26.83 11.68 -25.51
C SER A 90 -25.44 11.17 -25.12
N TYR A 91 -24.60 10.80 -26.09
CA TYR A 91 -23.24 10.30 -25.81
C TYR A 91 -22.33 11.40 -25.25
N LYS A 92 -22.47 12.65 -25.71
CA LYS A 92 -21.72 13.80 -25.20
C LYS A 92 -22.08 14.09 -23.74
N PHE A 93 -23.36 13.98 -23.40
CA PHE A 93 -23.85 14.17 -22.05
C PHE A 93 -23.39 13.06 -21.10
N MET A 94 -23.46 11.79 -21.52
CA MET A 94 -22.90 10.67 -20.74
C MET A 94 -21.39 10.84 -20.51
N ASN A 95 -20.62 11.15 -21.55
CA ASN A 95 -19.18 11.36 -21.41
C ASN A 95 -18.85 12.52 -20.46
N LEU A 96 -19.64 13.60 -20.47
CA LEU A 96 -19.47 14.72 -19.53
C LEU A 96 -19.73 14.27 -18.09
N ILE A 97 -20.80 13.52 -17.84
CA ILE A 97 -21.12 12.97 -16.52
C ILE A 97 -19.98 12.08 -16.01
N CYS A 98 -19.49 11.16 -16.83
CA CYS A 98 -18.39 10.27 -16.45
C CYS A 98 -17.14 11.07 -16.04
N ILE A 99 -16.78 12.11 -16.80
CA ILE A 99 -15.61 12.92 -16.45
C ILE A 99 -15.84 13.72 -15.16
N ILE A 100 -17.04 14.27 -14.93
CA ILE A 100 -17.37 14.95 -13.67
C ILE A 100 -17.18 13.99 -12.49
N PHE A 101 -17.65 12.75 -12.60
CA PHE A 101 -17.44 11.73 -11.57
C PHE A 101 -15.96 11.37 -11.37
N MET A 102 -15.21 11.16 -12.46
CA MET A 102 -13.77 10.91 -12.40
C MET A 102 -13.03 12.07 -11.71
N PHE A 103 -13.45 13.30 -11.97
CA PHE A 103 -12.88 14.51 -11.38
C PHE A 103 -13.22 14.63 -9.89
N LEU A 104 -14.48 14.42 -9.53
CA LEU A 104 -14.94 14.41 -8.13
C LEU A 104 -14.16 13.37 -7.32
N GLN A 105 -13.89 12.21 -7.92
CA GLN A 105 -13.07 11.19 -7.31
C GLN A 105 -11.62 11.65 -7.12
N PHE A 106 -11.00 12.24 -8.14
CA PHE A 106 -9.64 12.77 -8.02
C PHE A 106 -9.54 13.77 -6.86
N PHE A 107 -10.53 14.66 -6.74
CA PHE A 107 -10.62 15.60 -5.64
C PHE A 107 -10.79 14.90 -4.28
N ALA A 108 -11.66 13.88 -4.20
CA ALA A 108 -11.86 13.10 -2.98
C ALA A 108 -10.58 12.35 -2.56
N SER A 109 -9.83 11.81 -3.52
CA SER A 109 -8.56 11.13 -3.27
C SER A 109 -7.46 12.07 -2.77
N ALA A 110 -7.32 13.23 -3.40
CA ALA A 110 -6.38 14.24 -2.92
C ALA A 110 -6.76 14.74 -1.52
N SER A 111 -8.05 14.93 -1.26
CA SER A 111 -8.57 15.36 0.04
C SER A 111 -8.34 14.31 1.14
N THR A 112 -8.64 13.03 0.86
CA THR A 112 -8.40 11.91 1.79
C THR A 112 -6.91 11.76 2.11
N THR A 113 -6.05 12.03 1.13
CA THR A 113 -4.60 12.05 1.36
C THR A 113 -4.21 13.09 2.42
N PHE A 114 -4.85 14.26 2.44
CA PHE A 114 -4.58 15.26 3.47
C PHE A 114 -5.06 14.88 4.87
N THR A 115 -6.23 14.25 4.97
CA THR A 115 -6.86 13.88 6.26
C THR A 115 -6.21 12.65 6.88
N PHE A 116 -5.87 11.64 6.08
CA PHE A 116 -5.41 10.33 6.56
C PHE A 116 -3.88 10.15 6.58
N ASN A 117 -3.09 11.22 6.42
CA ASN A 117 -1.63 11.18 6.52
C ASN A 117 -1.11 10.47 7.79
N THR A 118 -1.75 10.69 8.93
CA THR A 118 -1.35 10.05 10.20
C THR A 118 -1.61 8.55 10.18
N SER A 119 -2.72 8.11 9.59
CA SER A 119 -3.07 6.70 9.47
C SER A 119 -2.12 5.97 8.53
N ASN A 120 -1.72 6.60 7.41
CA ASN A 120 -0.70 6.07 6.50
C ASN A 120 0.65 5.82 7.20
N ILE A 121 1.15 6.81 7.95
CA ILE A 121 2.39 6.66 8.72
C ILE A 121 2.24 5.56 9.79
N CYS A 122 1.08 5.49 10.44
CA CYS A 122 0.78 4.47 11.45
C CYS A 122 0.83 3.06 10.85
N ILE A 123 0.27 2.85 9.65
CA ILE A 123 0.32 1.55 8.94
C ILE A 123 1.77 1.12 8.73
N ILE A 124 2.63 1.99 8.19
CA ILE A 124 4.04 1.64 7.94
C ILE A 124 4.79 1.32 9.24
N SER A 125 4.56 2.11 10.30
CA SER A 125 5.20 1.87 11.59
C SER A 125 4.70 0.57 12.26
N MET A 126 3.42 0.24 12.12
CA MET A 126 2.86 -1.03 12.60
C MET A 126 3.38 -2.22 11.79
N LEU A 127 3.52 -2.09 10.46
CA LEU A 127 4.17 -3.11 9.62
C LEU A 127 5.62 -3.35 10.03
N ALA A 128 6.40 -2.29 10.27
CA ALA A 128 7.78 -2.42 10.75
C ALA A 128 7.85 -3.11 12.12
N LYS A 129 6.89 -2.84 13.00
CA LYS A 129 6.76 -3.54 14.29
C LYS A 129 6.43 -5.02 14.10
N VAL A 130 5.58 -5.38 13.14
CA VAL A 130 5.30 -6.77 12.79
C VAL A 130 6.55 -7.45 12.23
N ASP A 131 7.30 -6.79 11.34
CA ASP A 131 8.51 -7.34 10.73
C ASP A 131 9.63 -7.59 11.74
N THR A 132 9.80 -6.69 12.70
CA THR A 132 10.74 -6.88 13.81
C THR A 132 10.31 -8.02 14.73
N MET A 133 9.01 -8.18 15.00
CA MET A 133 8.49 -9.32 15.77
C MET A 133 8.67 -10.64 15.03
N LEU A 134 8.43 -10.67 13.72
CA LEU A 134 8.60 -11.84 12.86
C LEU A 134 10.07 -12.12 12.49
N LYS A 135 11.00 -11.22 12.84
CA LYS A 135 12.40 -11.25 12.40
C LYS A 135 12.54 -11.41 10.88
N VAL A 136 11.67 -10.76 10.12
CA VAL A 136 11.62 -10.84 8.64
C VAL A 136 12.91 -10.34 8.01
N GLU A 137 13.66 -9.48 8.70
CA GLU A 137 15.00 -9.01 8.30
C GLU A 137 15.99 -10.16 8.02
N ILE A 138 15.78 -11.35 8.61
CA ILE A 138 16.60 -12.54 8.36
C ILE A 138 16.26 -13.17 6.99
N LEU A 139 15.05 -12.98 6.48
CA LEU A 139 14.68 -13.35 5.12
C LEU A 139 15.15 -12.25 4.15
N SER A 140 16.45 -12.23 3.85
CA SER A 140 17.10 -11.28 2.93
C SER A 140 16.39 -11.13 1.57
N ASN A 141 15.65 -12.14 1.13
CA ASN A 141 14.91 -12.14 -0.13
C ASN A 141 13.44 -11.67 -0.02
N PHE A 142 12.91 -11.42 1.17
CA PHE A 142 11.49 -11.06 1.35
C PHE A 142 11.15 -9.72 0.68
N TYR A 143 11.84 -8.65 1.07
CA TYR A 143 11.57 -7.31 0.54
C TYR A 143 11.86 -7.21 -0.95
N LYS A 144 12.92 -7.88 -1.43
CA LYS A 144 13.25 -7.93 -2.86
C LYS A 144 12.15 -8.60 -3.69
N LYS A 145 11.53 -9.66 -3.15
CA LYS A 145 10.39 -10.33 -3.80
C LYS A 145 9.14 -9.44 -3.79
N CYS A 146 8.82 -8.81 -2.66
CA CYS A 146 7.68 -7.90 -2.57
C CYS A 146 7.83 -6.68 -3.49
N SER A 147 9.03 -6.09 -3.58
CA SER A 147 9.29 -4.96 -4.47
C SER A 147 9.18 -5.35 -5.95
N LEU A 148 9.62 -6.57 -6.30
CA LEU A 148 9.52 -7.09 -7.66
C LEU A 148 8.06 -7.35 -8.06
N ASN A 149 7.25 -7.94 -7.16
CA ASN A 149 5.81 -8.07 -7.39
C ASN A 149 5.14 -6.71 -7.60
N THR A 150 5.48 -5.73 -6.77
CA THR A 150 4.97 -4.36 -6.88
C THR A 150 5.35 -3.74 -8.23
N TYR A 151 6.58 -3.96 -8.70
CA TYR A 151 7.05 -3.48 -10.00
C TYR A 151 6.32 -4.13 -11.17
N ILE A 152 6.13 -5.45 -11.14
CA ILE A 152 5.39 -6.18 -12.18
C ILE A 152 3.96 -5.65 -12.29
N TYR A 153 3.28 -5.52 -11.16
CA TYR A 153 1.91 -5.07 -11.12
C TYR A 153 1.76 -3.63 -11.63
N LEU A 154 2.66 -2.74 -11.22
CA LEU A 154 2.68 -1.37 -11.72
C LEU A 154 2.99 -1.28 -13.22
N THR A 155 3.90 -2.13 -13.72
CA THR A 155 4.21 -2.20 -15.15
C THR A 155 2.97 -2.60 -15.94
N PHE A 156 2.17 -3.54 -15.43
CA PHE A 156 0.90 -3.93 -16.05
C PHE A 156 -0.11 -2.78 -16.08
N VAL A 157 -0.24 -2.03 -14.98
CA VAL A 157 -1.11 -0.84 -14.91
C VAL A 157 -0.70 0.21 -15.93
N ILE A 158 0.60 0.50 -16.05
CA ILE A 158 1.11 1.48 -17.03
C ILE A 158 0.89 0.99 -18.47
N ALA A 159 1.19 -0.28 -18.75
CA ALA A 159 1.01 -0.86 -20.09
C ALA A 159 -0.45 -0.83 -20.52
N THR A 160 -1.38 -1.21 -19.64
CA THR A 160 -2.81 -1.15 -19.92
C THR A 160 -3.29 0.29 -20.13
N GLN A 161 -2.80 1.25 -19.34
CA GLN A 161 -3.13 2.67 -19.54
C GLN A 161 -2.67 3.20 -20.91
N ILE A 162 -1.45 2.86 -21.33
CA ILE A 162 -0.92 3.29 -22.62
C ILE A 162 -1.77 2.73 -23.76
N LEU A 163 -2.14 1.45 -23.69
CA LEU A 163 -3.00 0.81 -24.70
C LEU A 163 -4.37 1.49 -24.78
N ILE A 164 -5.01 1.74 -23.64
CA ILE A 164 -6.31 2.43 -23.58
C ILE A 164 -6.18 3.85 -24.17
N SER A 165 -5.14 4.58 -23.77
CA SER A 165 -4.91 5.94 -24.27
C SER A 165 -4.69 5.98 -25.79
N ILE A 166 -4.01 4.97 -26.37
CA ILE A 166 -3.85 4.87 -27.82
C ILE A 166 -5.20 4.62 -28.50
N ILE A 167 -6.02 3.72 -27.97
CA ILE A 167 -7.37 3.45 -28.51
C ILE A 167 -8.22 4.72 -28.45
N ASP A 168 -8.18 5.44 -27.34
CA ASP A 168 -8.94 6.68 -27.14
C ASP A 168 -8.50 7.80 -28.09
N ILE A 169 -7.19 7.93 -28.35
CA ILE A 169 -6.65 8.88 -29.33
C ILE A 169 -7.09 8.54 -30.76
N LEU A 170 -7.18 7.25 -31.09
CA LEU A 170 -7.58 6.80 -32.43
C LEU A 170 -9.10 6.88 -32.65
N THR A 171 -9.89 6.74 -31.59
CA THR A 171 -11.36 6.66 -31.67
C THR A 171 -12.06 7.99 -31.38
N VAL A 172 -11.46 8.85 -30.54
CA VAL A 172 -12.05 10.11 -30.06
C VAL A 172 -11.07 11.27 -30.27
N ARG A 173 -11.50 12.50 -29.95
CA ARG A 173 -10.64 13.70 -29.99
C ARG A 173 -9.48 13.56 -29.00
N ILE A 174 -8.28 13.96 -29.44
CA ILE A 174 -7.03 13.95 -28.64
C ILE A 174 -7.21 14.64 -27.28
N SER A 175 -7.91 15.78 -27.24
CA SER A 175 -8.15 16.53 -26.00
C SER A 175 -9.00 15.77 -24.98
N TRP A 176 -9.96 14.95 -25.44
CA TRP A 176 -10.73 14.06 -24.59
C TRP A 176 -9.85 12.91 -24.08
N ALA A 177 -9.12 12.26 -24.97
CA ALA A 177 -8.27 11.12 -24.64
C ALA A 177 -7.21 11.46 -23.58
N ILE A 178 -6.60 12.65 -23.68
CA ILE A 178 -5.62 13.11 -22.69
C ILE A 178 -6.27 13.33 -21.32
N THR A 179 -7.43 14.00 -21.29
CA THR A 179 -8.10 14.36 -20.03
C THR A 179 -8.64 13.13 -19.32
N ALA A 180 -9.35 12.27 -20.04
CA ALA A 180 -9.87 11.00 -19.50
C ALA A 180 -8.72 10.06 -19.11
N GLY A 181 -7.66 9.97 -19.93
CA GLY A 181 -6.52 9.10 -19.66
C GLY A 181 -5.75 9.47 -18.39
N ILE A 182 -5.53 10.76 -18.11
CA ILE A 182 -4.88 11.19 -16.86
C ILE A 182 -5.74 10.84 -15.65
N LEU A 183 -7.05 11.09 -15.72
CA LEU A 183 -7.95 10.80 -14.61
C LEU A 183 -8.04 9.29 -14.35
N ASP A 184 -8.31 8.47 -15.37
CA ASP A 184 -8.35 7.01 -15.28
C ASP A 184 -7.04 6.43 -14.72
N PHE A 185 -5.90 6.97 -15.16
CA PHE A 185 -4.59 6.56 -14.62
C PHE A 185 -4.47 6.78 -13.10
N VAL A 186 -4.97 7.91 -12.58
CA VAL A 186 -4.95 8.16 -11.14
C VAL A 186 -5.84 7.16 -10.38
N GLN A 187 -7.02 6.83 -10.92
CA GLN A 187 -7.91 5.83 -10.31
C GLN A 187 -7.24 4.45 -10.26
N ARG A 188 -6.62 4.03 -11.36
CA ARG A 188 -5.87 2.76 -11.42
C ARG A 188 -4.68 2.76 -10.47
N LEU A 189 -4.00 3.90 -10.30
CA LEU A 189 -2.89 4.03 -9.35
C LEU A 189 -3.36 3.87 -7.90
N GLU A 190 -4.53 4.38 -7.54
CA GLU A 190 -5.13 4.19 -6.21
C GLU A 190 -5.48 2.73 -5.92
N ILE A 191 -6.15 2.06 -6.88
CA ILE A 191 -6.37 0.60 -6.82
C ILE A 191 -5.02 -0.09 -6.66
N ALA A 192 -4.02 0.34 -7.43
CA ALA A 192 -2.75 -0.33 -7.43
C ALA A 192 -2.02 -0.21 -6.08
N ALA A 193 -2.10 0.98 -5.48
CA ALA A 193 -1.59 1.24 -4.14
C ALA A 193 -2.31 0.40 -3.10
N PHE A 194 -3.65 0.31 -3.15
CA PHE A 194 -4.44 -0.55 -2.27
C PHE A 194 -4.02 -2.03 -2.37
N CYS A 195 -3.97 -2.57 -3.59
CA CYS A 195 -3.54 -3.94 -3.85
C CYS A 195 -2.13 -4.20 -3.30
N SER A 196 -1.23 -3.22 -3.38
CA SER A 196 0.12 -3.34 -2.83
C SER A 196 0.13 -3.42 -1.31
N TYR A 197 -0.74 -2.68 -0.62
CA TYR A 197 -0.92 -2.84 0.83
C TYR A 197 -1.48 -4.20 1.20
N VAL A 198 -2.46 -4.70 0.44
CA VAL A 198 -3.04 -6.03 0.65
C VAL A 198 -2.01 -7.13 0.41
N ASP A 199 -1.19 -7.04 -0.64
CA ASP A 199 -0.13 -8.01 -0.92
C ASP A 199 0.95 -8.03 0.19
N LEU A 200 1.34 -6.84 0.69
CA LEU A 200 2.23 -6.71 1.84
C LEU A 200 1.68 -7.41 3.09
N LEU A 201 0.37 -7.28 3.36
CA LEU A 201 -0.28 -7.96 4.47
C LEU A 201 -0.38 -9.46 4.24
N LYS A 202 -0.79 -9.89 3.05
CA LYS A 202 -0.92 -11.30 2.65
C LYS A 202 0.40 -12.05 2.77
N CYS A 203 1.49 -11.42 2.34
CA CYS A 203 2.84 -11.98 2.45
C CYS A 203 3.24 -12.23 3.92
N ARG A 204 2.96 -11.29 4.83
CA ARG A 204 3.22 -11.46 6.27
C ARG A 204 2.31 -12.50 6.91
N LEU A 205 1.05 -12.52 6.52
CA LEU A 205 0.08 -13.52 6.96
C LEU A 205 0.51 -14.94 6.56
N ASN A 206 1.01 -15.12 5.33
CA ASN A 206 1.55 -16.39 4.86
C ASN A 206 2.77 -16.85 5.68
N ILE A 207 3.65 -15.93 6.09
CA ILE A 207 4.76 -16.25 6.98
C ILE A 207 4.21 -16.76 8.32
N ILE A 208 3.26 -16.05 8.92
CA ILE A 208 2.66 -16.43 10.20
C ILE A 208 1.96 -17.79 10.11
N ASN A 209 1.18 -18.02 9.05
CA ASN A 209 0.53 -19.31 8.79
C ASN A 209 1.55 -20.44 8.70
N ARG A 210 2.66 -20.23 8.02
CA ARG A 210 3.74 -21.22 7.94
C ARG A 210 4.35 -21.48 9.31
N LEU A 211 4.60 -20.43 10.11
CA LEU A 211 5.12 -20.58 11.47
C LEU A 211 4.16 -21.34 12.38
N LEU A 212 2.85 -21.06 12.29
CA LEU A 212 1.82 -21.76 13.04
C LEU A 212 1.74 -23.23 12.62
N LYS A 213 1.80 -23.52 11.32
CA LYS A 213 1.80 -24.89 10.80
C LYS A 213 3.01 -25.68 11.32
N THR A 214 4.22 -25.12 11.22
CA THR A 214 5.42 -25.77 11.77
C THR A 214 5.31 -26.01 13.27
N PHE A 215 4.71 -25.09 14.02
CA PHE A 215 4.48 -25.26 15.45
C PHE A 215 3.52 -26.43 15.76
N VAL A 216 2.42 -26.56 15.02
CA VAL A 216 1.47 -27.67 15.16
C VAL A 216 2.12 -28.99 14.77
N ASP A 217 2.81 -29.04 13.63
CA ASP A 217 3.51 -30.24 13.16
C ASP A 217 4.57 -30.71 14.18
N ASP A 218 5.30 -29.78 14.82
CA ASP A 218 6.27 -30.09 15.87
C ASP A 218 5.60 -30.59 17.17
N GLN A 219 4.41 -30.10 17.51
CA GLN A 219 3.63 -30.62 18.64
C GLN A 219 3.13 -32.03 18.38
N GLU A 220 2.60 -32.30 17.18
CA GLU A 220 2.12 -33.63 16.80
C GLU A 220 3.27 -34.65 16.79
N LYS A 221 4.42 -34.29 16.22
CA LYS A 221 5.63 -35.12 16.23
C LYS A 221 6.17 -35.39 17.62
N LYS A 222 6.11 -34.41 18.54
CA LYS A 222 6.48 -34.64 19.94
C LYS A 222 5.44 -35.45 20.71
N ALA A 223 4.15 -35.31 20.43
CA ALA A 223 3.12 -36.16 21.01
C ALA A 223 3.27 -37.62 20.56
N THR A 224 3.71 -37.85 19.32
CA THR A 224 4.06 -39.19 18.83
C THR A 224 5.43 -39.67 19.34
N ALA A 225 6.42 -38.81 19.47
CA ALA A 225 7.74 -39.16 20.02
C ALA A 225 7.76 -39.31 21.56
N ALA A 226 6.80 -38.72 22.28
CA ALA A 226 6.60 -38.96 23.71
C ALA A 226 6.09 -40.38 24.01
N LEU A 227 5.65 -41.12 22.99
CA LEU A 227 5.37 -42.56 23.06
C LEU A 227 6.58 -43.44 22.72
N THR A 228 7.72 -42.87 22.33
CA THR A 228 8.93 -43.63 22.02
C THR A 228 10.16 -42.84 22.48
N ILE A 229 10.56 -43.07 23.73
CA ILE A 229 11.86 -42.63 24.26
C ILE A 229 12.95 -43.28 23.41
N GLU A 230 13.73 -42.50 22.64
CA GLU A 230 15.20 -42.62 22.61
C GLU A 230 15.92 -41.54 21.78
N PHE A 231 17.15 -41.29 22.22
CA PHE A 231 18.12 -40.25 21.86
C PHE A 231 18.41 -40.02 20.37
N ARG A 232 18.58 -38.74 19.99
CA ARG A 232 19.76 -38.33 19.21
C ARG A 232 20.08 -36.84 19.38
N SER A 233 21.13 -36.55 20.14
CA SER A 233 21.84 -35.26 20.10
C SER A 233 22.58 -35.13 18.77
N GLY A 234 22.41 -33.99 18.08
CA GLY A 234 23.12 -33.72 16.83
C GLY A 234 22.85 -32.31 16.32
N ILE A 235 23.54 -31.33 16.92
CA ILE A 235 24.18 -30.17 16.29
C ILE A 235 23.47 -29.64 15.02
N ILE A 236 22.66 -28.58 15.16
CA ILE A 236 22.60 -27.42 14.26
C ILE A 236 22.11 -26.22 15.11
N GLU A 237 23.09 -25.38 15.44
CA GLU A 237 23.05 -23.93 15.66
C GLU A 237 21.84 -23.25 16.30
N ASN A 238 22.14 -22.74 17.50
CA ASN A 238 21.46 -21.70 18.27
C ASN A 238 21.09 -20.46 17.45
N PHE A 239 19.89 -20.43 16.86
CA PHE A 239 19.19 -19.18 16.60
C PHE A 239 17.75 -19.29 17.09
N SER A 240 17.34 -18.35 17.96
CA SER A 240 16.01 -18.27 18.54
C SER A 240 14.96 -17.90 17.48
N PHE A 241 14.64 -18.84 16.60
CA PHE A 241 13.61 -18.70 15.58
C PHE A 241 12.23 -18.89 16.22
N ILE A 242 11.29 -18.00 15.89
CA ILE A 242 9.88 -18.19 16.23
C ILE A 242 9.43 -19.38 15.39
N GLY A 243 9.22 -20.54 16.01
CA GLY A 243 8.93 -21.81 15.33
C GLY A 243 9.37 -23.05 16.11
N GLN A 244 10.47 -22.98 16.88
CA GLN A 244 10.93 -24.09 17.72
C GLN A 244 10.14 -24.17 19.04
N PHE A 245 9.56 -25.32 19.39
CA PHE A 245 8.87 -25.51 20.68
C PHE A 245 9.86 -25.50 21.86
N ARG A 246 9.80 -24.46 22.71
CA ARG A 246 10.35 -24.44 24.07
C ARG A 246 9.17 -24.31 25.03
N GLU A 247 9.26 -24.92 26.20
CA GLU A 247 8.20 -25.11 27.22
C GLU A 247 7.47 -23.84 27.72
N ASN A 248 7.83 -22.65 27.25
CA ASN A 248 7.14 -21.41 27.59
C ASN A 248 6.06 -21.05 26.54
N ASN A 249 4.80 -21.07 26.98
CA ASN A 249 3.58 -20.63 26.26
C ASN A 249 3.62 -19.17 25.73
N THR A 250 4.71 -18.45 25.92
CA THR A 250 4.89 -17.07 25.45
C THR A 250 4.90 -16.96 23.93
N LYS A 251 5.28 -18.03 23.20
CA LYS A 251 5.40 -18.02 21.73
C LYS A 251 4.05 -17.99 21.00
N ILE A 252 3.05 -18.77 21.45
CA ILE A 252 1.68 -18.72 20.90
C ILE A 252 1.07 -17.34 21.16
N ARG A 253 1.28 -16.81 22.36
CA ARG A 253 0.81 -15.46 22.73
C ARG A 253 1.43 -14.39 21.82
N ASP A 254 2.72 -14.50 21.50
CA ASP A 254 3.39 -13.57 20.58
C ASP A 254 2.84 -13.71 19.15
N LEU A 255 2.59 -14.93 18.67
CA LEU A 255 1.98 -15.16 17.35
C LEU A 255 0.56 -14.59 17.26
N ALA A 256 -0.26 -14.82 18.30
CA ALA A 256 -1.61 -14.25 18.42
C ALA A 256 -1.57 -12.72 18.44
N LYS A 257 -0.59 -12.14 19.14
CA LYS A 257 -0.38 -10.69 19.16
C LYS A 257 -0.05 -10.13 17.77
N ILE A 258 0.77 -10.84 16.98
CA ILE A 258 1.09 -10.45 15.60
C ILE A 258 -0.17 -10.53 14.72
N TYR A 259 -1.01 -11.56 14.88
CA TYR A 259 -2.30 -11.66 14.18
C TYR A 259 -3.21 -10.47 14.46
N VAL A 260 -3.35 -10.10 15.74
CA VAL A 260 -4.13 -8.92 16.14
C VAL A 260 -3.57 -7.65 15.50
N MET A 261 -2.24 -7.48 15.46
CA MET A 261 -1.62 -6.33 14.78
C MET A 261 -1.91 -6.32 13.29
N ILE A 262 -1.85 -7.46 12.58
CA ILE A 262 -2.23 -7.54 11.16
C ILE A 262 -3.70 -7.14 10.97
N GLY A 263 -4.61 -7.63 11.82
CA GLY A 263 -6.02 -7.25 11.77
C GLY A 263 -6.22 -5.74 11.95
N GLN A 264 -5.51 -5.13 12.89
CA GLN A 264 -5.54 -3.67 13.10
C GLN A 264 -4.98 -2.90 11.90
N ILE A 265 -3.89 -3.39 11.28
CA ILE A 265 -3.35 -2.76 10.06
C ILE A 265 -4.36 -2.88 8.91
N CYS A 266 -4.99 -4.04 8.73
CA CYS A 266 -6.04 -4.27 7.73
C CYS A 266 -7.21 -3.29 7.92
N SER A 267 -7.68 -3.12 9.17
CA SER A 267 -8.72 -2.15 9.49
C SER A 267 -8.33 -0.73 9.11
N LYS A 268 -7.08 -0.32 9.37
CA LYS A 268 -6.58 1.02 8.99
C LYS A 268 -6.44 1.20 7.49
N VAL A 269 -5.95 0.18 6.78
CA VAL A 269 -5.90 0.19 5.31
C VAL A 269 -7.32 0.35 4.76
N ASN A 270 -8.29 -0.42 5.28
CA ASN A 270 -9.67 -0.31 4.86
C ASN A 270 -10.24 1.09 5.16
N GLU A 271 -10.00 1.66 6.33
CA GLU A 271 -10.45 3.02 6.68
C GLU A 271 -9.98 4.09 5.67
N ILE A 272 -8.75 3.98 5.17
CA ILE A 272 -8.17 4.92 4.21
C ILE A 272 -8.73 4.72 2.80
N PHE A 273 -8.81 3.47 2.34
CA PHE A 273 -9.11 3.16 0.95
C PHE A 273 -10.59 2.87 0.68
N ASN A 274 -11.42 2.57 1.69
CA ASN A 274 -12.81 2.17 1.47
C ASN A 274 -13.60 3.25 0.72
N MET A 275 -13.45 4.53 1.11
CA MET A 275 -14.10 5.65 0.42
C MET A 275 -13.53 5.86 -1.00
N GLN A 276 -12.22 5.66 -1.19
CA GLN A 276 -11.57 5.80 -2.50
C GLN A 276 -12.06 4.71 -3.46
N ILE A 277 -12.04 3.44 -3.03
CA ILE A 277 -12.51 2.29 -3.81
C ILE A 277 -14.00 2.41 -4.14
N LEU A 278 -14.83 2.80 -3.17
CA LEU A 278 -16.25 3.02 -3.41
C LEU A 278 -16.47 4.08 -4.50
N THR A 279 -15.72 5.17 -4.44
CA THR A 279 -15.84 6.26 -5.43
C THR A 279 -15.33 5.84 -6.81
N ILE A 280 -14.36 4.92 -6.90
CA ILE A 280 -13.89 4.31 -8.16
C ILE A 280 -14.94 3.39 -8.78
N LEU A 281 -15.69 2.66 -7.95
CA LEU A 281 -16.69 1.70 -8.42
C LEU A 281 -17.92 2.40 -8.99
N ILE A 282 -18.36 3.52 -8.41
CA ILE A 282 -19.59 4.23 -8.83
C ILE A 282 -19.61 4.55 -10.34
N PRO A 283 -18.56 5.18 -10.94
CA PRO A 283 -18.52 5.44 -12.38
C PRO A 283 -18.50 4.19 -13.26
N LEU A 284 -18.07 3.02 -12.74
CA LEU A 284 -18.03 1.78 -13.51
C LEU A 284 -19.43 1.17 -13.69
N TYR A 285 -20.37 1.52 -12.80
CA TYR A 285 -21.75 1.02 -12.80
C TYR A 285 -22.76 2.03 -13.35
N LEU A 286 -22.30 3.24 -13.74
CA LEU A 286 -23.13 4.31 -14.28
C LEU A 286 -22.96 4.39 -15.80
#